data_AF-J8Q540-F1
#
_entry.id   AF-J8Q540-F1
#
_cell.length_a   1.000
_cell.length_b   1.000
_cell.length_c   1.000
_cell.angle_alpha   90.00
_cell.angle_beta   90.00
_cell.angle_gamma   90.00
#
_symmetry.space_group_name_H-M   'P 1'
#
loop_
_entity.id
_entity.type
_entity.pdbx_description
1 polymer ?
#
loop_
_entity_poly.entity_id
_entity_poly.type
_entity_poly.pdbx_seq_one_letter_code
_entity_poly.pdbx_strand_id
1 'polypeptide(L)'
;MTEVSNDPFLNYILSSKQLANLDRLRRKAVSKQLELSADNKNPEEFLKYQNMYRTKAFECLQNKHDTHKIMESQYESYQRNSKTRRYSVDLDSVHAADTNPQDSNLNEDFLDRNEDDEAVMELRKRLLGKQQNKVGYEPTKSVDRQIEDQDNLQQDLIQDMSKLVGSLKQGAVAFQSALEEDKQVLGAAEIGIQVASQGLMDVSGKLRKYDKSKLGYLFYITVFIFMILGLVFTFIIIQLFPAL
;
A
#
# COMPACT_ATOMS: atom_id res chain seq x y z
N MET A 1 27.25 0.74 23.92
CA MET A 1 25.88 0.19 23.89
C MET A 1 25.04 1.13 23.06
N THR A 2 24.84 0.83 21.77
CA THR A 2 24.00 1.63 20.88
C THR A 2 22.59 1.07 20.97
N GLU A 3 21.63 1.91 21.39
CA GLU A 3 20.20 1.58 21.37
C GLU A 3 19.80 1.15 19.96
N VAL A 4 19.64 -0.17 19.79
CA VAL A 4 19.06 -0.73 18.58
C VAL A 4 17.59 -0.38 18.65
N SER A 5 17.16 0.51 17.77
CA SER A 5 15.76 0.85 17.57
C SER A 5 14.96 -0.45 17.44
N ASN A 6 14.02 -0.66 18.37
CA ASN A 6 13.18 -1.86 18.48
C ASN A 6 12.16 -2.01 17.32
N ASP A 7 12.39 -1.36 16.18
CA ASP A 7 11.52 -1.45 15.02
C ASP A 7 11.83 -2.75 14.23
N PRO A 8 10.89 -3.71 14.16
CA PRO A 8 11.07 -4.95 13.41
C PRO A 8 11.39 -4.71 11.94
N PHE A 9 10.81 -3.65 11.35
CA PHE A 9 11.01 -3.31 9.94
C PHE A 9 12.43 -2.80 9.68
N LEU A 10 12.92 -1.89 10.53
CA LEU A 10 14.29 -1.39 10.44
C LEU A 10 15.29 -2.53 10.61
N ASN A 11 15.08 -3.42 11.57
CA ASN A 11 15.95 -4.59 11.78
C ASN A 11 15.93 -5.56 10.59
N TYR A 12 14.79 -5.73 9.92
CA TYR A 12 14.70 -6.51 8.69
C TYR A 12 15.53 -5.88 7.55
N ILE A 13 15.40 -4.56 7.35
CA ILE A 13 16.18 -3.83 6.33
C ILE A 13 17.68 -3.92 6.63
N LEU A 14 18.08 -3.68 7.87
CA LEU A 14 19.48 -3.73 8.28
C LEU A 14 20.07 -5.13 8.07
N SER A 15 19.36 -6.18 8.50
CA SER A 15 19.80 -7.57 8.31
C SER A 15 19.89 -7.94 6.82
N SER A 16 18.94 -7.47 6.01
CA SER A 16 18.96 -7.65 4.55
C SER A 16 20.18 -6.96 3.89
N LYS A 17 20.48 -5.72 4.29
CA LYS A 17 21.67 -4.99 3.81
C LYS A 17 22.97 -5.64 4.27
N GLN A 18 23.04 -6.11 5.51
CA GLN A 18 24.19 -6.85 6.02
C GLN A 18 24.44 -8.13 5.23
N LEU A 19 23.38 -8.90 4.91
CA LEU A 19 23.49 -10.09 4.07
C LEU A 19 24.04 -9.76 2.67
N ALA A 20 23.52 -8.71 2.02
CA ALA A 20 24.00 -8.26 0.71
C ALA A 20 25.47 -7.80 0.75
N ASN A 21 25.90 -7.17 1.83
CA ASN A 21 27.29 -6.77 2.04
C ASN A 21 28.21 -7.98 2.24
N LEU A 22 27.76 -8.99 2.99
CA LEU A 22 28.48 -10.26 3.15
C LEU A 22 28.60 -11.00 1.81
N ASP A 23 27.56 -11.00 0.97
CA ASP A 23 27.64 -11.59 -0.37
C ASP A 23 28.63 -10.85 -1.27
N ARG A 24 28.70 -9.52 -1.18
CA ARG A 24 29.70 -8.73 -1.90
C ARG A 24 31.12 -9.05 -1.43
N LEU A 25 31.33 -9.15 -0.12
CA LEU A 25 32.63 -9.53 0.44
C LEU A 25 33.02 -10.95 0.03
N ARG A 26 32.07 -11.89 0.01
CA ARG A 26 32.28 -13.26 -0.43
C ARG A 26 32.72 -13.29 -1.89
N ARG A 27 32.02 -12.57 -2.77
CA ARG A 27 32.37 -12.48 -4.19
C ARG A 27 33.76 -11.91 -4.40
N LYS A 28 34.14 -10.87 -3.64
CA LYS A 28 35.49 -10.29 -3.67
C LYS A 28 36.57 -11.25 -3.14
N ALA A 29 36.28 -11.99 -2.08
CA ALA A 29 37.21 -12.98 -1.54
C ALA A 29 37.43 -14.14 -2.53
N VAL A 30 36.34 -14.63 -3.14
CA VAL A 30 36.39 -15.67 -4.17
C VAL A 30 37.12 -15.18 -5.44
N SER A 31 36.86 -13.95 -5.90
CA SER A 31 37.55 -13.40 -7.08
C SER A 31 39.06 -13.25 -6.82
N LYS A 32 39.44 -12.76 -5.64
CA LYS A 32 40.85 -12.68 -5.22
C LYS A 32 41.49 -14.07 -5.12
N GLN A 33 40.77 -15.07 -4.64
CA GLN A 33 41.27 -16.45 -4.59
C GLN A 33 41.49 -17.03 -6.00
N LEU A 34 40.59 -16.76 -6.94
CA LEU A 34 40.75 -17.15 -8.34
C LEU A 34 41.95 -16.47 -9.00
N GLU A 35 42.21 -15.20 -8.69
CA GLU A 35 43.37 -14.45 -9.17
C GLU A 35 44.69 -14.95 -8.53
N LEU A 36 44.70 -15.24 -7.23
CA LEU A 36 45.86 -15.73 -6.47
C LEU A 36 46.17 -17.22 -6.71
N SER A 37 45.21 -18.00 -7.22
CA SER A 37 45.44 -19.39 -7.64
C SER A 37 46.41 -19.49 -8.83
N ALA A 38 46.71 -18.39 -9.52
CA ALA A 38 47.78 -18.28 -10.51
C ALA A 38 49.18 -18.10 -9.88
N ASP A 39 49.27 -17.67 -8.60
CA ASP A 39 50.51 -17.33 -7.90
C ASP A 39 50.51 -17.90 -6.47
N ASN A 40 50.33 -19.22 -6.36
CA ASN A 40 50.66 -20.15 -5.25
C ASN A 40 50.89 -19.59 -3.81
N LYS A 41 50.10 -18.61 -3.36
CA LYS A 41 50.22 -17.95 -2.06
C LYS A 41 48.90 -18.04 -1.28
N ASN A 42 49.07 -18.26 0.02
CA ASN A 42 48.20 -19.02 0.91
C ASN A 42 46.67 -18.73 0.94
N PRO A 43 45.85 -19.77 1.19
CA PRO A 43 44.39 -19.71 1.36
C PRO A 43 43.92 -19.21 2.76
N GLU A 44 44.82 -18.66 3.59
CA GLU A 44 44.50 -18.32 4.99
C GLU A 44 43.49 -17.18 5.13
N GLU A 45 43.54 -16.15 4.27
CA GLU A 45 42.57 -15.05 4.29
C GLU A 45 41.16 -15.54 3.92
N PHE A 46 41.07 -16.49 2.99
CA PHE A 46 39.80 -17.09 2.58
C PHE A 46 39.23 -17.99 3.67
N LEU A 47 40.06 -18.81 4.33
CA LEU A 47 39.66 -19.64 5.47
C LEU A 47 39.21 -18.79 6.67
N LYS A 48 39.93 -17.71 6.96
CA LYS A 48 39.54 -16.74 8.00
C LYS A 48 38.22 -16.05 7.66
N TYR A 49 38.03 -15.67 6.40
CA TYR A 49 36.76 -15.13 5.90
C TYR A 49 35.62 -16.15 6.07
N GLN A 50 35.85 -17.39 5.64
CA GLN A 50 34.86 -18.45 5.69
C GLN A 50 34.43 -18.77 7.12
N ASN A 51 35.36 -18.82 8.07
CA ASN A 51 35.02 -19.12 9.47
C ASN A 51 34.33 -17.95 10.18
N MET A 52 34.83 -16.73 10.01
CA MET A 52 34.32 -15.55 10.73
C MET A 52 32.97 -15.07 10.18
N TYR A 53 32.82 -15.04 8.85
CA TYR A 53 31.61 -14.50 8.22
C TYR A 53 30.50 -15.53 8.02
N ARG A 54 30.79 -16.84 8.13
CA ARG A 54 29.74 -17.87 8.10
C ARG A 54 28.81 -17.76 9.29
N THR A 55 29.36 -17.62 10.50
CA THR A 55 28.54 -17.45 11.72
C THR A 55 27.75 -16.15 11.65
N LYS A 56 28.39 -15.05 11.23
CA LYS A 56 27.70 -13.76 11.06
C LYS A 56 26.62 -13.79 9.98
N ALA A 57 26.83 -14.49 8.88
CA ALA A 57 25.83 -14.68 7.83
C ALA A 57 24.62 -15.47 8.34
N PHE A 58 24.86 -16.51 9.14
CA PHE A 58 23.80 -17.28 9.77
C PHE A 58 22.99 -16.43 10.76
N GLU A 59 23.66 -15.68 11.64
CA GLU A 59 23.00 -14.74 12.56
C GLU A 59 22.14 -13.71 11.82
N CYS A 60 22.67 -13.10 10.74
CA CYS A 60 21.92 -12.13 9.94
C CYS A 60 20.70 -12.76 9.26
N LEU A 61 20.84 -14.00 8.77
CA LEU A 61 19.75 -14.73 8.13
C LEU A 61 18.64 -15.08 9.14
N GLN A 62 19.04 -15.55 10.32
CA GLN A 62 18.12 -15.85 11.42
C GLN A 62 17.38 -14.60 11.86
N ASN A 63 18.09 -13.49 12.10
CA ASN A 63 17.47 -12.23 12.51
C ASN A 63 16.49 -11.70 11.44
N LYS A 64 16.84 -11.83 10.15
CA LYS A 64 15.93 -11.49 9.03
C LYS A 64 14.66 -12.35 9.05
N HIS A 65 14.79 -13.64 9.31
CA HIS A 65 13.64 -14.55 9.38
C HIS A 65 12.74 -14.24 10.58
N ASP A 66 13.33 -14.04 11.76
CA ASP A 66 12.59 -13.77 12.99
C ASP A 66 11.85 -12.43 12.93
N THR A 67 12.51 -11.38 12.41
CA THR A 67 11.88 -10.08 12.18
C THR A 67 10.76 -10.14 11.15
N HIS A 68 10.92 -10.92 10.07
CA HIS A 68 9.87 -11.14 9.08
C HIS A 68 8.64 -11.82 9.70
N LYS A 69 8.85 -12.86 10.51
CA LYS A 69 7.78 -13.56 11.22
C LYS A 69 7.02 -12.63 12.18
N ILE A 70 7.73 -11.75 12.88
CA ILE A 70 7.13 -10.73 13.75
C ILE A 70 6.25 -9.79 12.91
N MET A 71 6.77 -9.24 11.80
CA MET A 71 5.99 -8.38 10.90
C MET A 71 4.74 -9.08 10.34
N GLU A 72 4.85 -10.34 9.96
CA GLU A 72 3.74 -11.16 9.45
C GLU A 72 2.63 -11.31 10.51
N SER A 73 2.98 -11.65 11.74
CA SER A 73 2.02 -11.75 12.85
C SER A 73 1.34 -10.41 13.18
N GLN A 74 2.07 -9.29 13.09
CA GLN A 74 1.51 -7.95 13.25
C GLN A 74 0.52 -7.62 12.12
N TYR A 75 0.86 -7.98 10.88
CA TYR A 75 -0.01 -7.79 9.72
C TYR A 75 -1.30 -8.60 9.84
N GLU A 76 -1.20 -9.89 10.22
CA GLU A 76 -2.39 -10.72 10.46
C GLU A 76 -3.30 -10.14 11.55
N SER A 77 -2.71 -9.66 12.64
CA SER A 77 -3.45 -9.05 13.75
C SER A 77 -4.18 -7.78 13.29
N TYR A 78 -3.51 -6.94 12.50
CA TYR A 78 -4.13 -5.76 11.90
C TYR A 78 -5.28 -6.15 10.95
N GLN A 79 -5.09 -7.18 10.12
CA GLN A 79 -6.11 -7.65 9.20
C GLN A 79 -7.35 -8.20 9.92
N ARG A 80 -7.16 -8.99 10.99
CA ARG A 80 -8.25 -9.48 11.84
C ARG A 80 -9.03 -8.32 12.46
N ASN A 81 -8.32 -7.34 13.04
CA ASN A 81 -8.94 -6.16 13.67
C ASN A 81 -9.66 -5.24 12.67
N SER A 82 -9.15 -5.13 11.45
CA SER A 82 -9.79 -4.37 10.38
C SER A 82 -11.09 -5.05 9.91
N LYS A 83 -11.11 -6.39 9.84
CA LYS A 83 -12.29 -7.18 9.48
C LYS A 83 -13.38 -7.13 10.57
N THR A 84 -13.01 -7.25 11.85
CA THR A 84 -13.99 -7.19 12.96
C THR A 84 -14.63 -5.82 13.12
N ARG A 85 -13.92 -4.73 12.84
CA ARG A 85 -14.49 -3.36 12.88
C ARG A 85 -15.52 -3.08 11.79
N ARG A 86 -15.63 -3.92 10.74
CA ARG A 86 -16.63 -3.76 9.68
C ARG A 86 -17.87 -4.65 9.83
N TYR A 87 -17.84 -5.70 10.66
CA TYR A 87 -18.96 -6.63 10.83
C TYR A 87 -18.98 -7.27 12.21
N SER A 88 -19.62 -6.63 13.17
CA SER A 88 -20.27 -7.32 14.29
C SER A 88 -21.53 -6.54 14.67
N VAL A 89 -22.48 -6.49 13.75
CA VAL A 89 -23.89 -6.37 14.13
C VAL A 89 -24.34 -7.83 14.31
N ASP A 90 -24.31 -8.31 15.54
CA ASP A 90 -24.98 -9.57 15.92
C ASP A 90 -26.48 -9.35 15.69
N LEU A 91 -27.01 -9.88 14.58
CA LEU A 91 -28.45 -9.91 14.28
C LEU A 91 -29.09 -11.25 14.68
N ASP A 92 -28.32 -12.22 15.18
CA ASP A 92 -28.81 -13.57 15.47
C ASP A 92 -29.03 -13.86 16.97
N SER A 93 -29.01 -12.86 17.84
CA SER A 93 -29.44 -13.03 19.24
C SER A 93 -30.92 -12.69 19.43
N VAL A 94 -31.81 -13.23 18.59
CA VAL A 94 -33.22 -13.38 18.95
C VAL A 94 -33.43 -14.85 19.26
N HIS A 95 -33.63 -15.12 20.55
CA HIS A 95 -33.98 -16.43 21.09
C HIS A 95 -34.97 -17.16 20.19
N ALA A 96 -34.52 -18.29 19.64
CA ALA A 96 -35.38 -19.37 19.23
C ALA A 96 -36.20 -19.83 20.44
N ALA A 97 -37.47 -19.45 20.47
CA ALA A 97 -38.49 -20.09 21.28
C ALA A 97 -39.74 -20.24 20.40
N ASP A 98 -39.88 -21.46 19.87
CA ASP A 98 -41.11 -22.16 19.51
C ASP A 98 -42.25 -21.39 18.82
N THR A 99 -42.47 -21.68 17.53
CA THR A 99 -43.78 -22.25 17.11
C THR A 99 -43.72 -22.91 15.71
N ASN A 100 -44.41 -24.05 15.62
CA ASN A 100 -44.52 -25.04 14.54
C ASN A 100 -44.75 -24.53 13.09
N PRO A 101 -44.36 -25.32 12.07
CA PRO A 101 -44.77 -25.13 10.67
C PRO A 101 -45.90 -26.09 10.26
N GLN A 102 -47.11 -25.55 10.04
CA GLN A 102 -48.22 -26.05 9.20
C GLN A 102 -49.35 -25.03 9.40
N ASP A 103 -49.97 -24.43 8.39
CA ASP A 103 -50.64 -25.10 7.28
C ASP A 103 -51.04 -24.09 6.18
N SER A 104 -51.08 -24.58 4.93
CA SER A 104 -51.96 -24.24 3.79
C SER A 104 -52.36 -22.78 3.45
N ASN A 105 -51.96 -22.37 2.22
CA ASN A 105 -52.74 -21.66 1.18
C ASN A 105 -54.01 -20.91 1.60
N LEU A 106 -54.14 -19.64 1.17
CA LEU A 106 -55.19 -19.20 0.25
C LEU A 106 -54.88 -17.80 -0.31
N ASN A 107 -55.04 -17.69 -1.63
CA ASN A 107 -55.03 -16.48 -2.43
C ASN A 107 -56.23 -15.58 -2.11
N GLU A 108 -56.05 -14.30 -2.46
CA GLU A 108 -57.08 -13.32 -2.85
C GLU A 108 -58.21 -13.02 -1.85
N ASP A 109 -58.14 -11.86 -1.19
CA ASP A 109 -59.08 -10.77 -1.51
C ASP A 109 -58.51 -9.43 -1.02
N PHE A 110 -58.30 -8.50 -1.96
CA PHE A 110 -57.68 -7.19 -1.72
C PHE A 110 -58.78 -6.12 -1.71
N LEU A 111 -59.80 -6.29 -0.88
CA LEU A 111 -60.90 -5.34 -0.73
C LEU A 111 -61.43 -5.31 0.70
N ASP A 112 -60.61 -4.90 1.67
CA ASP A 112 -61.10 -4.09 2.79
C ASP A 112 -60.00 -3.28 3.48
N ARG A 113 -59.50 -2.24 2.80
CA ARG A 113 -58.37 -1.44 3.30
C ARG A 113 -58.79 -0.39 4.35
N ASN A 114 -60.07 -0.29 4.70
CA ASN A 114 -60.54 0.70 5.68
C ASN A 114 -60.80 0.08 7.06
N GLU A 115 -61.17 -1.20 7.17
CA GLU A 115 -61.30 -1.86 8.47
C GLU A 115 -59.94 -2.19 9.11
N ASP A 116 -58.91 -2.49 8.30
CA ASP A 116 -57.57 -2.81 8.80
C ASP A 116 -56.87 -1.58 9.40
N ASP A 117 -57.03 -0.39 8.84
CA ASP A 117 -56.44 0.84 9.40
C ASP A 117 -57.11 1.23 10.74
N GLU A 118 -58.43 1.01 10.88
CA GLU A 118 -59.18 1.21 12.13
C GLU A 118 -58.78 0.17 13.19
N ALA A 119 -58.65 -1.11 12.80
CA ALA A 119 -58.24 -2.20 13.69
C ALA A 119 -56.77 -2.05 14.14
N VAL A 120 -55.86 -1.64 13.25
CA VAL A 120 -54.47 -1.35 13.57
C VAL A 120 -54.35 -0.10 14.45
N MET A 121 -55.14 0.95 14.19
CA MET A 121 -55.23 2.11 15.09
C MET A 121 -55.77 1.72 16.47
N GLU A 122 -56.78 0.86 16.54
CA GLU A 122 -57.34 0.38 17.80
C GLU A 122 -56.32 -0.47 18.58
N LEU A 123 -55.57 -1.35 17.90
CA LEU A 123 -54.45 -2.10 18.47
C LEU A 123 -53.34 -1.18 18.97
N ARG A 124 -52.97 -0.15 18.21
CA ARG A 124 -51.94 0.84 18.56
C ARG A 124 -52.38 1.65 19.78
N LYS A 125 -53.64 2.07 19.85
CA LYS A 125 -54.27 2.73 20.99
C LYS A 125 -54.31 1.85 22.24
N ARG A 126 -54.55 0.54 22.07
CA ARG A 126 -54.58 -0.44 23.17
C ARG A 126 -53.17 -0.77 23.70
N LEU A 127 -52.16 -0.77 22.85
CA LEU A 127 -50.76 -0.98 23.22
C LEU A 127 -50.17 0.25 23.91
N LEU A 128 -50.47 1.47 23.45
CA LEU A 128 -50.02 2.72 24.08
C LEU A 128 -50.83 3.08 25.34
N GLY A 129 -52.13 2.75 25.38
CA GLY A 129 -53.02 3.06 26.51
C GLY A 129 -52.79 2.19 27.76
N LYS A 130 -52.09 1.06 27.66
CA LYS A 130 -51.91 0.11 28.78
C LYS A 130 -50.83 0.53 29.79
N GLN A 131 -50.07 1.59 29.52
CA GLN A 131 -48.98 2.04 30.41
C GLN A 131 -49.38 3.15 31.41
N GLN A 132 -50.59 3.72 31.30
CA GLN A 132 -51.05 4.84 32.15
C GLN A 132 -52.21 4.47 33.09
N ASN A 133 -52.07 3.39 33.86
CA ASN A 133 -52.92 3.19 35.03
C ASN A 133 -52.20 3.69 36.30
N LYS A 134 -52.09 5.02 36.43
CA LYS A 134 -52.15 5.72 37.72
C LYS A 134 -52.30 7.23 37.48
N VAL A 135 -53.41 7.75 38.01
CA VAL A 135 -53.84 9.16 38.12
C VAL A 135 -54.54 9.71 36.89
N GLY A 136 -55.85 9.98 37.09
CA GLY A 136 -56.79 10.32 36.04
C GLY A 136 -56.65 11.73 35.49
N TYR A 137 -56.83 11.84 34.18
CA TYR A 137 -57.47 12.95 33.48
C TYR A 137 -57.80 12.48 32.05
N GLU A 138 -58.83 13.06 31.42
CA GLU A 138 -59.36 12.68 30.11
C GLU A 138 -58.32 12.31 29.03
N PRO A 139 -58.40 11.11 28.39
CA PRO A 139 -57.41 10.69 27.40
C PRO A 139 -58.03 10.30 26.05
N THR A 140 -58.72 11.21 25.34
CA THR A 140 -59.11 10.97 23.94
C THR A 140 -58.47 11.93 22.95
N LYS A 141 -58.13 13.16 23.37
CA LYS A 141 -57.48 14.15 22.47
C LYS A 141 -55.95 14.12 22.47
N SER A 142 -55.30 13.45 23.42
CA SER A 142 -53.83 13.44 23.50
C SER A 142 -53.19 12.32 22.69
N VAL A 143 -53.87 11.18 22.53
CA VAL A 143 -53.31 9.99 21.86
C VAL A 143 -53.29 10.17 20.35
N ASP A 144 -54.39 10.66 19.74
CA ASP A 144 -54.44 10.92 18.29
C ASP A 144 -53.40 11.97 17.87
N ARG A 145 -53.18 12.98 18.72
CA ARG A 145 -52.14 14.00 18.51
C ARG A 145 -50.72 13.42 18.62
N GLN A 146 -50.53 12.43 19.49
CA GLN A 146 -49.25 11.72 19.64
C GLN A 146 -48.96 10.77 18.46
N ILE A 147 -50.02 10.23 17.85
CA ILE A 147 -49.93 9.40 16.63
C ILE A 147 -49.57 10.28 15.43
N GLU A 148 -50.22 11.44 15.29
CA GLU A 148 -49.91 12.42 14.25
C GLU A 148 -48.46 12.94 14.36
N ASP A 149 -47.98 13.22 15.58
CA ASP A 149 -46.58 13.61 15.82
C ASP A 149 -45.58 12.48 15.47
N GLN A 150 -45.93 11.21 15.72
CA GLN A 150 -45.08 10.07 15.34
C GLN A 150 -45.02 9.85 13.84
N ASP A 151 -46.15 9.96 13.14
CA ASP A 151 -46.21 9.73 11.70
C ASP A 151 -45.50 10.85 10.94
N ASN A 152 -45.63 12.12 11.38
CA ASN A 152 -44.83 13.23 10.85
C ASN A 152 -43.33 13.00 11.02
N LEU A 153 -42.90 12.51 12.21
CA LEU A 153 -41.49 12.23 12.47
C LEU A 153 -40.96 11.05 11.65
N GLN A 154 -41.79 10.04 11.38
CA GLN A 154 -41.42 8.95 10.47
C GLN A 154 -41.34 9.42 9.01
N GLN A 155 -42.22 10.33 8.59
CA GLN A 155 -42.20 10.87 7.24
C GLN A 155 -40.95 11.74 7.00
N ASP A 156 -40.59 12.57 7.98
CA ASP A 156 -39.35 13.34 7.98
C ASP A 156 -38.12 12.42 7.95
N LEU A 157 -38.12 11.34 8.73
CA LEU A 157 -37.02 10.37 8.73
C LEU A 157 -36.86 9.68 7.36
N ILE A 158 -37.96 9.28 6.73
CA ILE A 158 -37.96 8.65 5.40
C ILE A 158 -37.44 9.65 4.35
N GLN A 159 -37.82 10.92 4.47
CA GLN A 159 -37.34 11.98 3.59
C GLN A 159 -35.83 12.22 3.77
N ASP A 160 -35.34 12.25 5.01
CA ASP A 160 -33.93 12.39 5.33
C ASP A 160 -33.11 11.17 4.89
N MET A 161 -33.63 9.96 5.07
CA MET A 161 -33.01 8.74 4.55
C MET A 161 -32.93 8.75 3.02
N SER A 162 -34.00 9.19 2.35
CA SER A 162 -34.03 9.32 0.88
C SER A 162 -33.02 10.36 0.39
N LYS A 163 -32.88 11.48 1.10
CA LYS A 163 -31.89 12.52 0.84
C LYS A 163 -30.46 12.04 1.10
N LEU A 164 -30.24 11.25 2.14
CA LEU A 164 -28.96 10.63 2.46
C LEU A 164 -28.55 9.60 1.41
N VAL A 165 -29.47 8.75 0.96
CA VAL A 165 -29.20 7.78 -0.12
C VAL A 165 -28.94 8.52 -1.44
N GLY A 166 -29.67 9.61 -1.70
CA GLY A 166 -29.41 10.50 -2.82
C GLY A 166 -28.01 11.12 -2.79
N SER A 167 -27.59 11.65 -1.65
CA SER A 167 -26.26 12.23 -1.47
C SER A 167 -25.16 11.17 -1.50
N LEU A 168 -25.41 9.96 -1.00
CA LEU A 168 -24.50 8.83 -1.09
C LEU A 168 -24.33 8.35 -2.54
N LYS A 169 -25.43 8.27 -3.31
CA LYS A 169 -25.39 7.96 -4.74
C LYS A 169 -24.60 9.01 -5.50
N GLN A 170 -24.84 10.29 -5.22
CA GLN A 170 -24.10 11.38 -5.86
C GLN A 170 -22.63 11.38 -5.47
N GLY A 171 -22.32 11.08 -4.20
CA GLY A 171 -20.96 10.88 -3.70
C GLY A 171 -20.26 9.71 -4.36
N ALA A 172 -20.96 8.58 -4.56
CA ALA A 172 -20.41 7.42 -5.25
C ALA A 172 -20.12 7.68 -6.73
N VAL A 173 -20.99 8.44 -7.42
CA VAL A 173 -20.76 8.85 -8.81
C VAL A 173 -19.57 9.82 -8.90
N ALA A 174 -19.48 10.79 -8.00
CA ALA A 174 -18.33 11.70 -7.94
C ALA A 174 -17.03 10.96 -7.63
N PHE A 175 -17.08 9.97 -6.71
CA PHE A 175 -15.93 9.13 -6.37
C PHE A 175 -15.50 8.26 -7.55
N GLN A 176 -16.46 7.67 -8.29
CA GLN A 176 -16.18 6.90 -9.48
C GLN A 176 -15.51 7.75 -10.57
N SER A 177 -16.00 8.99 -10.78
CA SER A 177 -15.42 9.94 -11.73
C SER A 177 -13.99 10.34 -11.34
N ALA A 178 -13.74 10.61 -10.06
CA ALA A 178 -12.41 10.92 -9.56
C ALA A 178 -11.44 9.73 -9.71
N LEU A 179 -11.94 8.50 -9.52
CA LEU A 179 -11.14 7.28 -9.68
C LEU A 179 -10.79 7.01 -11.15
N GLU A 180 -11.68 7.35 -12.08
CA GLU A 180 -11.43 7.25 -13.51
C GLU A 180 -10.40 8.30 -13.98
N GLU A 181 -10.48 9.53 -13.45
CA GLU A 181 -9.46 10.56 -13.64
C GLU A 181 -8.10 10.11 -13.06
N ASP A 182 -8.07 9.59 -11.83
CA ASP A 182 -6.86 9.07 -11.19
C ASP A 182 -6.27 7.89 -11.98
N LYS A 183 -7.09 7.02 -12.54
CA LYS A 183 -6.64 5.92 -13.42
C LYS A 183 -5.98 6.46 -14.69
N GLN A 184 -6.53 7.53 -15.27
CA GLN A 184 -5.94 8.17 -16.45
C GLN A 184 -4.60 8.85 -16.12
N VAL A 185 -4.52 9.54 -14.98
CA VAL A 185 -3.28 10.14 -14.47
C VAL A 185 -2.23 9.08 -14.19
N LEU A 186 -2.62 7.95 -13.61
CA LEU A 186 -1.72 6.83 -13.33
C LEU A 186 -1.19 6.20 -14.63
N GLY A 187 -2.04 6.07 -15.66
CA GLY A 187 -1.60 5.62 -16.99
C GLY A 187 -0.63 6.60 -17.66
N ALA A 188 -0.86 7.91 -17.52
CA ALA A 188 0.08 8.93 -17.99
C ALA A 188 1.42 8.89 -17.24
N ALA A 189 1.39 8.62 -15.92
CA ALA A 189 2.58 8.43 -15.11
C ALA A 189 3.34 7.15 -15.49
N GLU A 190 2.63 6.05 -15.79
CA GLU A 190 3.23 4.81 -16.28
C GLU A 190 3.98 5.02 -17.60
N ILE A 191 3.34 5.71 -18.56
CA ILE A 191 3.98 6.08 -19.84
C ILE A 191 5.19 6.98 -19.60
N GLY A 192 5.08 7.97 -18.69
CA GLY A 192 6.19 8.84 -18.31
C GLY A 192 7.37 8.08 -17.69
N ILE A 193 7.09 7.12 -16.82
CA ILE A 193 8.10 6.24 -16.22
C ILE A 193 8.75 5.35 -17.28
N GLN A 194 7.98 4.82 -18.22
CA GLN A 194 8.51 3.99 -19.29
C GLN A 194 9.44 4.79 -20.22
N VAL A 195 9.04 6.01 -20.61
CA VAL A 195 9.88 6.92 -21.41
C VAL A 195 11.13 7.34 -20.65
N ALA A 196 11.03 7.64 -19.35
CA ALA A 196 12.17 7.97 -18.52
C ALA A 196 13.14 6.77 -18.36
N SER A 197 12.61 5.56 -18.19
CA SER A 197 13.37 4.32 -18.13
C SER A 197 14.13 4.07 -19.44
N GLN A 198 13.46 4.25 -20.59
CA GLN A 198 14.08 4.10 -21.90
C GLN A 198 15.16 5.16 -22.15
N GLY A 199 14.92 6.41 -21.75
CA GLY A 199 15.93 7.48 -21.78
C GLY A 199 17.14 7.18 -20.89
N LEU A 200 16.92 6.67 -19.66
CA LEU A 200 17.99 6.23 -18.77
C LEU A 200 18.79 5.07 -19.36
N MET A 201 18.13 4.14 -20.03
CA MET A 201 18.76 2.99 -20.66
C MET A 201 19.58 3.39 -21.90
N ASP A 202 19.10 4.36 -22.68
CA ASP A 202 19.84 4.96 -23.80
C ASP A 202 21.04 5.78 -23.32
N VAL A 203 20.88 6.58 -22.26
CA VAL A 203 22.00 7.32 -21.64
C VAL A 203 23.02 6.35 -21.05
N SER A 204 22.57 5.29 -20.38
CA SER A 204 23.42 4.22 -19.85
C SER A 204 24.14 3.46 -20.97
N GLY A 205 23.45 3.19 -22.08
CA GLY A 205 23.99 2.57 -23.29
C GLY A 205 25.05 3.45 -23.96
N LYS A 206 24.80 4.76 -24.04
CA LYS A 206 25.79 5.74 -24.53
C LYS A 206 26.99 5.85 -23.59
N LEU A 207 26.80 5.88 -22.26
CA LEU A 207 27.89 5.87 -21.28
C LEU A 207 28.73 4.59 -21.34
N ARG A 208 28.11 3.44 -21.56
CA ARG A 208 28.80 2.16 -21.73
C ARG A 208 29.56 2.08 -23.06
N LYS A 209 29.09 2.79 -24.09
CA LYS A 209 29.77 2.94 -25.39
C LYS A 209 30.90 3.99 -25.33
N TYR A 210 30.90 4.87 -24.32
CA TYR A 210 32.04 5.68 -23.89
C TYR A 210 33.04 4.78 -23.12
N ASP A 211 33.61 3.84 -23.85
CA ASP A 211 34.65 2.97 -23.31
C ASP A 211 35.93 3.78 -23.09
N LYS A 212 36.54 3.68 -21.89
CA LYS A 212 37.76 4.41 -21.48
C LYS A 212 38.91 4.25 -22.49
N SER A 213 38.92 3.12 -23.21
CA SER A 213 39.92 2.80 -24.23
C SER A 213 39.92 3.77 -25.42
N LYS A 214 38.74 4.22 -25.89
CA LYS A 214 38.64 5.18 -27.02
C LYS A 214 39.03 6.60 -26.61
N LEU A 215 38.75 6.98 -25.37
CA LEU A 215 39.15 8.29 -24.83
C LEU A 215 40.67 8.37 -24.68
N GLY A 216 41.30 7.29 -24.21
CA GLY A 216 42.76 7.16 -24.18
C GLY A 216 43.38 7.28 -25.58
N TYR A 217 42.82 6.58 -26.57
CA TYR A 217 43.33 6.61 -27.95
C TYR A 217 43.22 8.01 -28.60
N LEU A 218 42.09 8.70 -28.45
CA LEU A 218 41.95 10.08 -28.95
C LEU A 218 42.87 11.07 -28.22
N PHE A 219 43.09 10.87 -26.93
CA PHE A 219 44.05 11.66 -26.16
C PHE A 219 45.48 11.46 -26.67
N TYR A 220 45.91 10.21 -26.90
CA TYR A 220 47.23 9.92 -27.48
C TYR A 220 47.41 10.54 -28.87
N ILE A 221 46.40 10.46 -29.75
CA ILE A 221 46.44 11.10 -31.08
C ILE A 221 46.57 12.62 -30.94
N THR A 222 45.80 13.24 -30.05
CA THR A 222 45.83 14.69 -29.85
C THR A 222 47.19 15.16 -29.33
N VAL A 223 47.75 14.45 -28.35
CA VAL A 223 49.09 14.72 -27.81
C VAL A 223 50.17 14.55 -28.89
N PHE A 224 50.07 13.53 -29.73
CA PHE A 224 51.01 13.29 -30.82
C PHE A 224 51.00 14.41 -31.87
N ILE A 225 49.81 14.88 -32.26
CA ILE A 225 49.66 16.02 -33.18
C ILE A 225 50.22 17.30 -32.56
N PHE A 226 49.94 17.53 -31.27
CA PHE A 226 50.44 18.71 -30.56
C PHE A 226 51.96 18.70 -30.43
N MET A 227 52.58 17.53 -30.25
CA MET A 227 54.03 17.37 -30.25
C MET A 227 54.65 17.74 -31.60
N ILE A 228 54.05 17.30 -32.71
CA ILE A 228 54.51 17.66 -34.07
C ILE A 228 54.36 19.17 -34.31
N LEU A 229 53.21 19.75 -33.95
CA LEU A 229 52.98 21.19 -34.08
C LEU A 229 53.97 22.01 -33.23
N GLY A 230 54.29 21.55 -32.02
CA GLY A 230 55.32 22.16 -31.18
C GLY A 230 56.69 22.16 -31.85
N LEU A 231 57.06 21.06 -32.51
CA LEU A 231 58.33 20.94 -33.24
C LEU A 231 58.37 21.85 -34.48
N VAL A 232 57.27 21.95 -35.22
CA VAL A 232 57.16 22.91 -36.33
C VAL A 232 57.25 24.34 -35.83
N PHE A 233 56.60 24.64 -34.70
CA PHE A 233 56.63 25.97 -34.10
C PHE A 233 58.04 26.36 -33.62
N THR A 234 58.76 25.45 -32.96
CA THR A 234 60.15 25.70 -32.56
C THR A 234 61.08 25.85 -33.77
N PHE A 235 60.88 25.06 -34.84
CA PHE A 235 61.62 25.21 -36.09
C PHE A 235 61.38 26.57 -36.75
N ILE A 236 60.12 27.04 -36.78
CA ILE A 236 59.79 28.38 -37.27
C ILE A 236 60.48 29.46 -36.44
N ILE A 237 60.50 29.34 -35.11
CA ILE A 237 61.21 30.31 -34.24
C ILE A 237 62.70 30.35 -34.55
N ILE A 238 63.36 29.20 -34.68
CA ILE A 238 64.80 29.12 -35.00
C ILE A 238 65.09 29.75 -36.37
N GLN A 239 64.22 29.52 -37.36
CA GLN A 239 64.40 30.07 -38.70
C GLN A 239 64.06 31.56 -38.79
N LEU A 240 63.19 32.07 -37.91
CA LEU A 240 62.80 33.48 -37.86
C LEU A 240 63.80 34.33 -37.05
N PHE A 241 64.53 33.71 -36.12
CA PHE A 241 65.66 34.31 -35.37
C PHE A 241 66.96 33.49 -35.52
N PRO A 242 67.56 33.43 -36.72
CA PRO A 242 68.82 32.70 -36.91
C PRO A 242 70.05 33.44 -36.36
N ALA A 243 69.88 34.68 -35.88
CA ALA A 243 70.97 35.53 -35.43
C ALA A 243 70.56 36.38 -34.21
N LEU A 244 70.63 35.76 -33.03
CA LEU A 244 70.95 36.42 -31.76
C LEU A 244 71.97 35.56 -31.03
#